data_AF-A0A1M6UUB1-F1
#
_entry.id   AF-A0A1M6UUB1-F1
#
_cell.length_a   1.000
_cell.length_b   1.000
_cell.length_c   1.000
_cell.angle_alpha   90.00
_cell.angle_beta   90.00
_cell.angle_gamma   90.00
#
_symmetry.space_group_name_H-M   'P 1'
#
loop_
_entity.id
_entity.type
_entity.pdbx_description
1 polymer ?
#
loop_
_entity_poly.entity_id
_entity_poly.type
_entity_poly.pdbx_seq_one_letter_code
_entity_poly.pdbx_strand_id
1 'polypeptide(L)'
;MKTSKMILANACLAFVLLANFSCSKDDDSNSGEAITEEEAAQLVASSLEEDSGGSIETMVKLTIEVQVTIEAEYNCGFTYEDGISYQYDQNGIDASYTGDWAYQIHCNDQNLPDSATYSYEKTATASTPRISATGSSSMSGSLDGLGADASTYTLTGTYEGDYSQQLVVSKKNVESELTMELNSLVIDKETDSITSGSGSFTLTGTSNNASFSYSGTIEFMGNGSATVTIEGQTYIVLSN
;
A
#
# COMPACT_ATOMS: atom_id res chain seq x y z
N MET A 1 56.87 31.96 -1.01
CA MET A 1 56.88 33.17 -0.15
C MET A 1 55.48 33.78 -0.15
N LYS A 2 55.01 34.21 1.04
CA LYS A 2 53.69 34.79 1.39
C LYS A 2 52.53 33.77 1.38
N THR A 3 52.04 33.17 2.47
CA THR A 3 51.58 33.58 3.83
C THR A 3 50.44 34.61 3.88
N SER A 4 49.23 34.14 4.23
CA SER A 4 48.30 34.68 5.26
C SER A 4 47.09 33.70 5.35
N LYS A 5 46.71 33.01 6.45
CA LYS A 5 46.19 33.44 7.78
C LYS A 5 45.05 34.47 7.61
N MET A 6 43.83 34.38 8.17
CA MET A 6 43.23 33.71 9.35
C MET A 6 41.72 34.12 9.34
N ILE A 7 40.74 33.36 9.87
CA ILE A 7 39.88 33.66 11.07
C ILE A 7 38.60 32.80 10.92
N LEU A 8 38.33 31.81 11.80
CA LEU A 8 37.27 31.74 12.84
C LEU A 8 35.83 32.08 12.36
N ALA A 9 34.73 31.47 12.79
CA ALA A 9 34.39 30.36 13.69
C ALA A 9 32.84 30.21 13.59
N ASN A 10 32.29 28.99 13.61
CA ASN A 10 31.18 28.65 14.51
C ASN A 10 30.85 27.17 14.45
N ALA A 11 31.04 26.54 15.60
CA ALA A 11 30.57 25.22 15.94
C ALA A 11 29.09 25.31 16.34
N CYS A 12 28.29 24.35 15.91
CA CYS A 12 27.18 23.86 16.73
C CYS A 12 27.07 22.35 16.49
N LEU A 13 27.77 21.64 17.36
CA LEU A 13 27.75 20.19 17.55
C LEU A 13 26.49 19.87 18.36
N ALA A 14 25.52 19.16 17.79
CA ALA A 14 24.44 18.55 18.57
C ALA A 14 24.70 17.05 18.67
N PHE A 15 25.35 16.70 19.78
CA PHE A 15 25.58 15.35 20.26
C PHE A 15 24.23 14.78 20.71
N VAL A 16 23.66 13.83 19.98
CA VAL A 16 22.50 13.07 20.47
C VAL A 16 23.02 12.06 21.48
N LEU A 17 22.67 12.28 22.74
CA LEU A 17 23.01 11.44 23.88
C LEU A 17 22.31 10.08 23.74
N LEU A 18 23.11 9.02 23.63
CA LEU A 18 22.70 7.64 23.87
C LEU A 18 22.40 7.47 25.37
N ALA A 19 21.12 7.55 25.74
CA ALA A 19 20.67 7.09 27.04
C ALA A 19 20.58 5.56 27.02
N ASN A 20 21.52 4.91 27.71
CA ASN A 20 21.46 3.50 28.04
C ASN A 20 20.35 3.30 29.09
N PHE A 21 19.17 2.87 28.65
CA PHE A 21 18.22 2.20 29.54
C PHE A 21 18.71 0.77 29.79
N SER A 22 19.44 0.59 30.89
CA SER A 22 19.59 -0.71 31.53
C SER A 22 18.28 -1.04 32.24
N CYS A 23 17.38 -1.77 31.57
CA CYS A 23 16.22 -2.39 32.23
C CYS A 23 16.60 -3.78 32.73
N SER A 24 16.28 -4.02 33.99
CA SER A 24 16.38 -5.31 34.67
C SER A 24 15.60 -6.38 33.92
N LYS A 25 16.17 -7.58 33.85
CA LYS A 25 15.44 -8.79 33.50
C LYS A 25 14.47 -9.09 34.62
N ASP A 26 13.22 -8.73 34.41
CA ASP A 26 12.09 -9.32 35.11
C ASP A 26 11.42 -10.29 34.12
N ASP A 27 11.62 -11.59 34.38
CA ASP A 27 10.84 -12.68 33.82
C ASP A 27 9.40 -12.50 34.34
N ASP A 28 8.57 -11.80 33.58
CA ASP A 28 7.13 -11.78 33.79
C ASP A 28 6.41 -12.39 32.60
N SER A 29 5.45 -13.24 32.94
CA SER A 29 4.51 -13.99 32.11
C SER A 29 4.33 -13.47 30.68
N ASN A 30 4.28 -14.42 29.74
CA ASN A 30 3.86 -14.32 28.35
C ASN A 30 2.42 -13.76 28.22
N SER A 31 2.18 -12.53 28.69
CA SER A 31 1.02 -11.73 28.32
C SER A 31 1.28 -11.30 26.89
N GLY A 32 0.43 -11.76 25.97
CA GLY A 32 0.48 -11.31 24.59
C GLY A 32 0.64 -9.81 24.53
N GLU A 33 1.74 -9.35 23.94
CA GLU A 33 1.89 -7.94 23.66
C GLU A 33 1.22 -7.67 22.32
N ALA A 34 0.33 -6.67 22.29
CA ALA A 34 -0.20 -6.15 21.03
C ALA A 34 0.95 -5.67 20.13
N ILE A 35 0.68 -5.49 18.84
CA ILE A 35 1.63 -4.81 17.98
C ILE A 35 1.74 -3.33 18.37
N THR A 36 2.85 -2.69 18.06
CA THR A 36 3.05 -1.25 18.21
C THR A 36 2.51 -0.47 17.00
N GLU A 37 2.41 0.86 17.10
CA GLU A 37 2.05 1.72 15.97
C GLU A 37 3.01 1.59 14.78
N GLU A 38 4.31 1.43 15.03
CA GLU A 38 5.31 1.22 13.98
C GLU A 38 5.11 -0.13 13.28
N GLU A 39 4.81 -1.19 14.05
CA GLU A 39 4.47 -2.49 13.50
C GLU A 39 3.16 -2.43 12.70
N ALA A 40 2.14 -1.71 13.19
CA ALA A 40 0.89 -1.47 12.46
C ALA A 40 1.14 -0.71 11.14
N ALA A 41 1.95 0.34 11.15
CA ALA A 41 2.36 1.05 9.93
C ALA A 41 3.08 0.13 8.96
N GLN A 42 3.90 -0.82 9.45
CA GLN A 42 4.56 -1.82 8.62
C GLN A 42 3.55 -2.81 7.98
N LEU A 43 2.49 -3.20 8.68
CA LEU A 43 1.44 -4.07 8.13
C LEU A 43 0.67 -3.35 7.01
N VAL A 44 0.29 -2.09 7.23
CA VAL A 44 -0.34 -1.25 6.20
C VAL A 44 0.60 -1.06 5.02
N ALA A 45 1.88 -0.77 5.27
CA ALA A 45 2.89 -0.62 4.23
C ALA A 45 3.01 -1.86 3.33
N SER A 46 3.07 -3.04 3.92
CA SER A 46 3.15 -4.30 3.18
C SER A 46 1.91 -4.55 2.31
N SER A 47 0.73 -4.07 2.72
CA SER A 47 -0.48 -4.18 1.91
C SER A 47 -0.50 -3.24 0.69
N LEU A 48 0.38 -2.24 0.66
CA LEU A 48 0.52 -1.27 -0.42
C LEU A 48 1.70 -1.57 -1.35
N GLU A 49 2.71 -2.32 -0.88
CA GLU A 49 3.98 -2.55 -1.60
C GLU A 49 3.78 -3.27 -2.95
N GLU A 50 4.47 -2.80 -3.99
CA GLU A 50 4.27 -3.26 -5.38
C GLU A 50 5.00 -4.59 -5.63
N ASP A 51 6.28 -4.67 -5.27
CA ASP A 51 7.12 -5.87 -5.43
C ASP A 51 6.58 -7.09 -4.67
N SER A 52 5.79 -6.89 -3.62
CA SER A 52 5.15 -7.99 -2.86
C SER A 52 3.72 -8.30 -3.31
N GLY A 53 3.27 -7.71 -4.43
CA GLY A 53 1.94 -7.94 -4.99
C GLY A 53 0.83 -7.33 -4.15
N GLY A 54 1.11 -6.22 -3.46
CA GLY A 54 0.14 -5.44 -2.68
C GLY A 54 -0.94 -4.79 -3.55
N SER A 55 -1.72 -3.91 -2.94
CA SER A 55 -2.87 -3.27 -3.61
C SER A 55 -2.45 -2.30 -4.73
N ILE A 56 -1.28 -1.63 -4.62
CA ILE A 56 -0.80 -0.71 -5.67
C ILE A 56 -0.58 -1.44 -6.99
N GLU A 57 0.11 -2.59 -6.97
CA GLU A 57 0.35 -3.40 -8.17
C GLU A 57 -0.97 -3.72 -8.88
N THR A 58 -1.96 -4.18 -8.12
CA THR A 58 -3.23 -4.63 -8.68
C THR A 58 -4.07 -3.46 -9.20
N MET A 59 -4.03 -2.31 -8.53
CA MET A 59 -4.68 -1.08 -8.99
C MET A 59 -4.09 -0.58 -10.30
N VAL A 60 -2.76 -0.54 -10.43
CA VAL A 60 -2.09 -0.12 -11.67
C VAL A 60 -2.42 -1.09 -12.80
N LYS A 61 -2.31 -2.39 -12.55
CA LYS A 61 -2.64 -3.44 -13.53
C LYS A 61 -4.09 -3.35 -14.03
N LEU A 62 -5.04 -3.02 -13.15
CA LEU A 62 -6.42 -2.77 -13.54
C LEU A 62 -6.54 -1.61 -14.55
N THR A 63 -5.83 -0.50 -14.32
CA THR A 63 -5.88 0.64 -15.24
C THR A 63 -5.36 0.30 -16.63
N ILE A 64 -4.26 -0.47 -16.69
CA ILE A 64 -3.68 -0.97 -17.94
C ILE A 64 -4.68 -1.87 -18.67
N GLU A 65 -5.32 -2.81 -17.96
CA GLU A 65 -6.29 -3.72 -18.57
C GLU A 65 -7.52 -2.99 -19.14
N VAL A 66 -8.08 -2.05 -18.38
CA VAL A 66 -9.20 -1.24 -18.84
C VAL A 66 -8.82 -0.47 -20.11
N GLN A 67 -7.61 0.09 -20.15
CA GLN A 67 -7.09 0.80 -21.33
C GLN A 67 -6.94 -0.13 -22.54
N VAL A 68 -6.36 -1.32 -22.36
CA VAL A 68 -6.23 -2.33 -23.43
C VAL A 68 -7.60 -2.70 -24.00
N THR A 69 -8.60 -2.88 -23.14
CA THR A 69 -9.98 -3.17 -23.58
C THR A 69 -10.59 -2.04 -24.39
N ILE A 70 -10.34 -0.79 -23.99
CA ILE A 70 -10.77 0.40 -24.75
C ILE A 70 -10.12 0.45 -26.14
N GLU A 71 -8.83 0.12 -26.23
CA GLU A 71 -8.08 0.16 -27.50
C GLU A 71 -8.42 -0.98 -28.45
N ALA A 72 -8.76 -2.16 -27.92
CA ALA A 72 -9.13 -3.32 -28.70
C ALA A 72 -10.55 -3.20 -29.26
N GLU A 73 -11.56 -3.23 -28.38
CA GLU A 73 -12.98 -3.06 -28.69
C GLU A 73 -13.77 -2.99 -27.37
N TYR A 74 -14.35 -1.82 -27.05
CA TYR A 74 -15.17 -1.66 -25.85
C TYR A 74 -16.67 -1.73 -26.16
N ASN A 75 -17.42 -2.30 -25.22
CA ASN A 75 -18.88 -2.29 -25.20
C ASN A 75 -19.35 -1.62 -23.92
N CYS A 76 -19.95 -0.43 -24.06
CA CYS A 76 -20.51 0.31 -22.93
C CYS A 76 -21.55 -0.54 -22.19
N GLY A 77 -21.45 -0.63 -20.86
CA GLY A 77 -22.36 -1.40 -20.02
C GLY A 77 -22.16 -2.91 -20.06
N PHE A 78 -21.16 -3.42 -20.80
CA PHE A 78 -20.78 -4.83 -20.73
C PHE A 78 -19.81 -5.05 -19.56
N THR A 79 -20.02 -6.14 -18.82
CA THR A 79 -19.11 -6.54 -17.74
C THR A 79 -18.06 -7.48 -18.31
N TYR A 80 -16.80 -7.10 -18.13
CA TYR A 80 -15.63 -7.89 -18.45
C TYR A 80 -15.16 -8.61 -17.19
N GLU A 81 -14.79 -9.88 -17.31
CA GLU A 81 -14.31 -10.73 -16.23
C GLU A 81 -13.09 -11.49 -16.73
N ASP A 82 -12.04 -11.58 -15.90
CA ASP A 82 -10.85 -12.39 -16.19
C ASP A 82 -10.14 -12.80 -14.89
N GLY A 83 -9.28 -13.81 -15.01
CA GLY A 83 -8.42 -14.26 -13.93
C GLY A 83 -7.11 -13.48 -13.91
N ILE A 84 -6.65 -13.09 -12.71
CA ILE A 84 -5.37 -12.43 -12.50
C ILE A 84 -4.42 -13.33 -11.73
N SER A 85 -3.15 -13.30 -12.12
CA SER A 85 -2.07 -13.94 -11.37
C SER A 85 -0.80 -13.11 -11.41
N TYR A 86 0.05 -13.34 -10.42
CA TYR A 86 1.35 -12.69 -10.25
C TYR A 86 2.29 -13.62 -9.50
N GLN A 87 3.57 -13.54 -9.85
CA GLN A 87 4.66 -14.22 -9.17
C GLN A 87 5.90 -13.33 -9.21
N TYR A 88 6.56 -13.19 -8.07
CA TYR A 88 7.83 -12.51 -7.91
C TYR A 88 8.75 -13.31 -7.00
N ASP A 89 10.01 -13.45 -7.40
CA ASP A 89 11.06 -14.14 -6.64
C ASP A 89 12.41 -13.51 -6.97
N GLN A 90 12.64 -12.31 -6.43
CA GLN A 90 13.87 -11.52 -6.61
C GLN A 90 14.15 -10.70 -5.35
N ASN A 91 15.39 -10.23 -5.18
CA ASN A 91 15.77 -9.26 -4.13
C ASN A 91 15.41 -9.66 -2.68
N GLY A 92 15.20 -10.96 -2.41
CA GLY A 92 14.78 -11.45 -1.09
C GLY A 92 13.29 -11.29 -0.79
N ILE A 93 12.47 -11.08 -1.83
CA ILE A 93 11.01 -11.07 -1.80
C ILE A 93 10.53 -12.30 -2.59
N ASP A 94 9.69 -13.11 -1.96
CA ASP A 94 8.91 -14.17 -2.60
C ASP A 94 7.44 -13.80 -2.44
N ALA A 95 6.76 -13.50 -3.54
CA ALA A 95 5.37 -13.10 -3.53
C ALA A 95 4.59 -13.74 -4.67
N SER A 96 3.35 -14.10 -4.40
CA SER A 96 2.43 -14.62 -5.41
C SER A 96 1.00 -14.25 -5.07
N TYR A 97 0.17 -14.08 -6.08
CA TYR A 97 -1.27 -14.05 -5.89
C TYR A 97 -2.00 -14.69 -7.07
N THR A 98 -3.23 -15.14 -6.79
CA THR A 98 -4.22 -15.52 -7.78
C THR A 98 -5.58 -14.97 -7.39
N GLY A 99 -6.35 -14.53 -8.37
CA GLY A 99 -7.65 -13.94 -8.14
C GLY A 99 -8.44 -13.74 -9.41
N ASP A 100 -9.55 -13.05 -9.26
CA ASP A 100 -10.45 -12.69 -10.34
C ASP A 100 -10.76 -11.19 -10.24
N TRP A 101 -10.98 -10.56 -11.38
CA TRP A 101 -11.49 -9.20 -11.44
C TRP A 101 -12.70 -9.11 -12.36
N ALA A 102 -13.48 -8.06 -12.14
CA ALA A 102 -14.56 -7.67 -13.01
C ALA A 102 -14.56 -6.16 -13.17
N TYR A 103 -14.85 -5.66 -14.37
CA TYR A 103 -15.07 -4.24 -14.59
C TYR A 103 -16.12 -3.99 -15.67
N GLN A 104 -16.79 -2.85 -15.59
CA GLN A 104 -17.80 -2.42 -16.55
C GLN A 104 -17.49 -0.98 -16.97
N ILE A 105 -17.30 -0.77 -18.28
CA ILE A 105 -17.05 0.54 -18.87
C ILE A 105 -18.37 1.30 -19.02
N HIS A 106 -18.41 2.52 -18.49
CA HIS A 106 -19.48 3.49 -18.62
C HIS A 106 -19.08 4.55 -19.65
N CYS A 107 -20.00 4.84 -20.55
CA CYS A 107 -19.78 5.81 -21.63
C CYS A 107 -20.65 7.05 -21.44
N ASN A 108 -20.15 8.17 -21.94
CA ASN A 108 -20.89 9.43 -21.95
C ASN A 108 -21.97 9.47 -23.05
N ASP A 109 -22.67 10.60 -23.17
CA ASP A 109 -23.75 10.82 -24.15
C ASP A 109 -23.31 10.69 -25.62
N GLN A 110 -22.00 10.71 -25.88
CA GLN A 110 -21.41 10.53 -27.21
C GLN A 110 -20.95 9.09 -27.46
N ASN A 111 -21.27 8.16 -26.55
CA ASN A 111 -20.86 6.76 -26.59
C ASN A 111 -19.33 6.57 -26.56
N LEU A 112 -18.62 7.50 -25.90
CA LEU A 112 -17.18 7.43 -25.64
C LEU A 112 -16.94 6.99 -24.19
N PRO A 113 -15.91 6.17 -23.88
CA PRO A 113 -15.59 5.76 -22.51
C PRO A 113 -15.33 6.97 -21.62
N ASP A 114 -15.91 6.95 -20.43
CA ASP A 114 -15.81 8.03 -19.45
C ASP A 114 -15.25 7.52 -18.13
N SER A 115 -15.86 6.46 -17.60
CA SER A 115 -15.47 5.80 -16.35
C SER A 115 -15.67 4.29 -16.41
N ALA A 116 -15.18 3.57 -15.41
CA ALA A 116 -15.47 2.16 -15.19
C ALA A 116 -15.77 1.90 -13.72
N THR A 117 -16.69 0.98 -13.43
CA THR A 117 -16.80 0.38 -12.10
C THR A 117 -16.03 -0.92 -12.10
N TYR A 118 -15.33 -1.23 -11.01
CA TYR A 118 -14.51 -2.43 -10.91
C TYR A 118 -14.68 -3.14 -9.56
N SER A 119 -14.34 -4.42 -9.55
CA SER A 119 -14.11 -5.21 -8.36
C SER A 119 -13.05 -6.26 -8.61
N TYR A 120 -12.27 -6.61 -7.59
CA TYR A 120 -11.42 -7.79 -7.63
C TYR A 120 -11.43 -8.51 -6.29
N GLU A 121 -11.12 -9.80 -6.33
CA GLU A 121 -10.82 -10.62 -5.17
C GLU A 121 -9.56 -11.43 -5.46
N LYS A 122 -8.64 -11.51 -4.50
CA LYS A 122 -7.41 -12.30 -4.64
C LYS A 122 -7.02 -13.00 -3.36
N THR A 123 -6.30 -14.09 -3.52
CA THR A 123 -5.54 -14.78 -2.46
C THR A 123 -4.06 -14.58 -2.74
N ALA A 124 -3.29 -14.26 -1.70
CA ALA A 124 -1.91 -13.86 -1.85
C ALA A 124 -1.02 -14.46 -0.76
N THR A 125 0.23 -14.69 -1.12
CA THR A 125 1.33 -15.01 -0.20
C THR A 125 2.46 -14.03 -0.44
N ALA A 126 3.08 -13.52 0.61
CA ALA A 126 4.26 -12.68 0.52
C ALA A 126 5.27 -13.06 1.61
N SER A 127 6.55 -13.02 1.29
CA SER A 127 7.65 -13.21 2.22
C SER A 127 8.73 -12.21 1.88
N THR A 128 8.84 -11.17 2.70
CA THR A 128 9.87 -10.14 2.62
C THR A 128 10.82 -10.26 3.82
N PRO A 129 11.94 -9.51 3.85
CA PRO A 129 12.83 -9.48 5.02
C PRO A 129 12.16 -8.99 6.31
N ARG A 130 10.98 -8.36 6.22
CA ARG A 130 10.28 -7.73 7.35
C ARG A 130 8.98 -8.44 7.74
N ILE A 131 8.29 -9.03 6.77
CA ILE A 131 6.99 -9.68 7.00
C ILE A 131 6.85 -10.92 6.13
N SER A 132 6.27 -11.97 6.69
CA SER A 132 5.67 -13.06 5.92
C SER A 132 4.16 -12.99 6.11
N ALA A 133 3.39 -13.13 5.04
CA ALA A 133 1.95 -12.98 5.05
C ALA A 133 1.30 -14.00 4.12
N THR A 134 0.14 -14.48 4.51
CA THR A 134 -0.81 -15.17 3.64
C THR A 134 -2.19 -14.59 3.92
N GLY A 135 -3.03 -14.47 2.91
CA GLY A 135 -4.36 -13.91 3.11
C GLY A 135 -5.18 -13.78 1.85
N SER A 136 -6.31 -13.12 2.01
CA SER A 136 -7.19 -12.73 0.91
C SER A 136 -7.50 -11.25 1.00
N SER A 137 -7.74 -10.64 -0.15
CA SER A 137 -8.17 -9.25 -0.23
C SER A 137 -9.20 -9.07 -1.33
N SER A 138 -10.12 -8.16 -1.11
CA SER A 138 -11.05 -7.68 -2.11
C SER A 138 -10.91 -6.17 -2.27
N MET A 139 -11.36 -5.67 -3.42
CA MET A 139 -11.50 -4.25 -3.63
C MET A 139 -12.64 -3.98 -4.60
N SER A 140 -13.36 -2.88 -4.41
CA SER A 140 -14.34 -2.42 -5.38
C SER A 140 -14.38 -0.90 -5.43
N GLY A 141 -14.76 -0.34 -6.58
CA GLY A 141 -14.71 1.10 -6.76
C GLY A 141 -15.02 1.58 -8.17
N SER A 142 -14.53 2.78 -8.46
CA SER A 142 -14.65 3.43 -9.77
C SER A 142 -13.30 3.98 -10.24
N LEU A 143 -13.14 3.93 -11.56
CA LEU A 143 -12.02 4.44 -12.31
C LEU A 143 -12.53 5.47 -13.30
N ASP A 144 -12.21 6.74 -13.08
CA ASP A 144 -12.58 7.84 -13.95
C ASP A 144 -11.41 8.24 -14.87
N GLY A 145 -11.71 9.05 -15.88
CA GLY A 145 -10.71 9.61 -16.78
C GLY A 145 -10.37 8.67 -17.94
N LEU A 146 -11.30 7.85 -18.40
CA LEU A 146 -11.07 6.93 -19.53
C LEU A 146 -11.04 7.64 -20.89
N GLY A 147 -11.53 8.89 -20.96
CA GLY A 147 -11.54 9.67 -22.19
C GLY A 147 -10.13 9.89 -22.78
N ALA A 148 -10.06 9.99 -24.11
CA ALA A 148 -8.80 10.14 -24.86
C ALA A 148 -8.04 11.44 -24.54
N ASP A 149 -8.75 12.50 -24.12
CA ASP A 149 -8.14 13.79 -23.76
C ASP A 149 -7.66 13.85 -22.29
N ALA A 150 -7.99 12.85 -21.46
CA ALA A 150 -7.56 12.79 -20.08
C ALA A 150 -6.12 12.28 -19.99
N SER A 151 -5.25 12.98 -19.26
CA SER A 151 -3.85 12.60 -19.02
C SER A 151 -3.66 11.70 -17.80
N THR A 152 -4.69 11.55 -16.97
CA THR A 152 -4.63 10.77 -15.72
C THR A 152 -5.91 9.97 -15.54
N TYR A 153 -5.79 8.82 -14.89
CA TYR A 153 -6.92 8.14 -14.26
C TYR A 153 -7.14 8.66 -12.84
N THR A 154 -8.38 8.60 -12.36
CA THR A 154 -8.70 8.80 -10.94
C THR A 154 -9.41 7.57 -10.42
N LEU A 155 -8.84 6.93 -9.40
CA LEU A 155 -9.36 5.73 -8.78
C LEU A 155 -9.91 6.06 -7.39
N THR A 156 -11.11 5.59 -7.10
CA THR A 156 -11.71 5.59 -5.75
C THR A 156 -12.23 4.20 -5.45
N GLY A 157 -12.16 3.77 -4.19
CA GLY A 157 -12.70 2.48 -3.83
C GLY A 157 -12.42 2.07 -2.40
N THR A 158 -13.00 0.95 -2.03
CA THR A 158 -12.83 0.32 -0.72
C THR A 158 -12.02 -0.96 -0.92
N TYR A 159 -10.93 -1.08 -0.17
CA TYR A 159 -10.11 -2.28 -0.07
C TYR A 159 -10.38 -2.97 1.25
N GLU A 160 -10.53 -4.28 1.24
CA GLU A 160 -10.65 -5.11 2.43
C GLU A 160 -9.66 -6.26 2.33
N GLY A 161 -9.04 -6.65 3.43
CA GLY A 161 -8.19 -7.83 3.46
C GLY A 161 -8.10 -8.47 4.83
N ASP A 162 -7.93 -9.78 4.80
CA ASP A 162 -7.80 -10.67 5.95
C ASP A 162 -6.48 -11.44 5.80
N TYR A 163 -5.62 -11.35 6.82
CA TYR A 163 -4.25 -11.85 6.75
C TYR A 163 -3.82 -12.57 8.01
N SER A 164 -3.10 -13.67 7.80
CA SER A 164 -2.21 -14.29 8.78
C SER A 164 -0.78 -13.88 8.46
N GLN A 165 -0.12 -13.22 9.41
CA GLN A 165 1.15 -12.52 9.22
C GLN A 165 2.16 -12.87 10.32
N GLN A 166 3.44 -12.88 9.97
CA GLN A 166 4.54 -12.94 10.90
C GLN A 166 5.46 -11.73 10.69
N LEU A 167 5.61 -10.93 11.75
CA LEU A 167 6.61 -9.86 11.79
C LEU A 167 7.99 -10.48 12.03
N VAL A 168 8.88 -10.39 11.04
CA VAL A 168 10.17 -11.11 11.06
C VAL A 168 11.10 -10.59 12.15
N VAL A 169 11.04 -9.30 12.47
CA VAL A 169 11.92 -8.67 13.47
C VAL A 169 11.45 -8.97 14.89
N SER A 170 10.18 -8.74 15.21
CA SER A 170 9.63 -8.94 16.56
C SER A 170 9.17 -10.36 16.83
N LYS A 171 9.11 -11.23 15.80
CA LYS A 171 8.66 -12.63 15.87
C LYS A 171 7.21 -12.77 16.37
N LYS A 172 6.41 -11.71 16.22
CA LYS A 172 4.98 -11.71 16.52
C LYS A 172 4.22 -12.35 15.36
N ASN A 173 3.31 -13.26 15.68
CA ASN A 173 2.28 -13.69 14.74
C ASN A 173 1.07 -12.76 14.92
N VAL A 174 0.44 -12.41 13.81
CA VAL A 174 -0.62 -11.42 13.73
C VAL A 174 -1.70 -11.96 12.82
N GLU A 175 -2.93 -12.01 13.32
CA GLU A 175 -4.12 -12.15 12.48
C GLU A 175 -4.74 -10.77 12.36
N SER A 176 -4.94 -10.26 11.16
CA SER A 176 -5.42 -8.89 10.94
C SER A 176 -6.46 -8.76 9.84
N GLU A 177 -7.37 -7.81 10.04
CA GLU A 177 -8.31 -7.29 9.07
C GLU A 177 -7.89 -5.85 8.76
N LEU A 178 -7.72 -5.53 7.47
CA LEU A 178 -7.40 -4.20 6.98
C LEU A 178 -8.51 -3.71 6.06
N THR A 179 -9.12 -2.57 6.39
CA THR A 179 -10.02 -1.84 5.50
C THR A 179 -9.36 -0.53 5.10
N MET A 180 -9.35 -0.19 3.82
CA MET A 180 -8.92 1.12 3.32
C MET A 180 -10.02 1.74 2.45
N GLU A 181 -10.27 3.04 2.66
CA GLU A 181 -11.14 3.87 1.83
C GLU A 181 -10.27 4.84 1.05
N LEU A 182 -10.21 4.66 -0.27
CA LEU A 182 -9.37 5.46 -1.16
C LEU A 182 -10.17 6.62 -1.76
N ASN A 183 -9.71 7.82 -1.47
CA ASN A 183 -10.28 9.08 -1.92
C ASN A 183 -9.34 9.69 -2.99
N SER A 184 -9.57 9.28 -4.24
CA SER A 184 -8.97 9.84 -5.45
C SER A 184 -7.46 9.59 -5.60
N LEU A 185 -7.07 8.33 -5.82
CA LEU A 185 -5.74 8.03 -6.35
C LEU A 185 -5.63 8.50 -7.79
N VAL A 186 -4.62 9.31 -8.07
CA VAL A 186 -4.34 9.84 -9.40
C VAL A 186 -3.21 9.02 -10.01
N ILE A 187 -3.47 8.41 -11.16
CA ILE A 187 -2.52 7.57 -11.90
C ILE A 187 -2.25 8.26 -13.23
N ASP A 188 -0.98 8.46 -13.56
CA ASP A 188 -0.56 9.05 -14.83
C ASP A 188 -0.65 8.02 -15.97
N LYS A 189 -1.29 8.38 -17.08
CA LYS A 189 -1.53 7.43 -18.20
C LYS A 189 -0.29 7.13 -19.04
N GLU A 190 0.74 7.98 -18.96
CA GLU A 190 1.95 7.78 -19.76
C GLU A 190 2.95 6.88 -19.02
N THR A 191 2.97 6.98 -17.70
CA THR A 191 3.94 6.31 -16.83
C THR A 191 3.36 5.17 -16.00
N ASP A 192 2.04 4.95 -16.06
CA ASP A 192 1.29 3.96 -15.27
C ASP A 192 1.59 4.05 -13.76
N SER A 193 1.91 5.25 -13.27
CA SER A 193 2.39 5.46 -11.91
C SER A 193 1.41 6.30 -11.10
N ILE A 194 1.20 5.93 -9.84
CA ILE A 194 0.48 6.79 -8.89
C ILE A 194 1.29 8.07 -8.69
N THR A 195 0.64 9.22 -8.87
CA THR A 195 1.26 10.55 -8.72
C THR A 195 0.79 11.29 -7.48
N SER A 196 -0.43 11.03 -7.03
CA SER A 196 -1.01 11.59 -5.82
C SER A 196 -2.25 10.83 -5.38
N GLY A 197 -2.78 11.15 -4.20
CA GLY A 197 -4.05 10.64 -3.72
C GLY A 197 -4.08 10.50 -2.22
N SER A 198 -5.21 10.08 -1.68
CA SER A 198 -5.35 9.88 -0.24
C SER A 198 -6.29 8.75 0.09
N GLY A 199 -6.25 8.30 1.34
CA GLY A 199 -7.22 7.37 1.87
C GLY A 199 -7.23 7.38 3.40
N SER A 200 -8.21 6.70 3.96
CA SER A 200 -8.24 6.34 5.38
C SER A 200 -8.19 4.83 5.53
N PHE A 201 -7.72 4.34 6.66
CA PHE A 201 -7.73 2.92 6.94
C PHE A 201 -8.14 2.61 8.37
N THR A 202 -8.60 1.38 8.56
CA THR A 202 -8.74 0.72 9.86
C THR A 202 -8.03 -0.62 9.78
N LEU A 203 -7.18 -0.88 10.78
CA LEU A 203 -6.44 -2.13 10.94
C LEU A 203 -6.81 -2.72 12.30
N THR A 204 -7.46 -3.86 12.31
CA THR A 204 -7.87 -4.58 13.52
C THR A 204 -7.28 -5.97 13.53
N GLY A 205 -7.16 -6.57 14.71
CA GLY A 205 -6.64 -7.93 14.76
C GLY A 205 -6.21 -8.38 16.14
N THR A 206 -5.46 -9.48 16.15
CA THR A 206 -4.84 -10.03 17.34
C THR A 206 -3.38 -10.38 17.10
N SER A 207 -2.54 -10.13 18.10
CA SER A 207 -1.16 -10.60 18.12
C SER A 207 -0.87 -11.27 19.45
N ASN A 208 -0.39 -12.52 19.41
CA ASN A 208 -0.06 -13.30 20.62
C ASN A 208 -1.18 -13.32 21.69
N ASN A 209 -2.46 -13.28 21.28
CA ASN A 209 -3.67 -13.19 22.12
C ASN A 209 -4.02 -11.80 22.68
N ALA A 210 -3.34 -10.73 22.26
CA ALA A 210 -3.75 -9.35 22.52
C ALA A 210 -4.40 -8.74 21.29
N SER A 211 -5.60 -8.19 21.47
CA SER A 211 -6.30 -7.45 20.42
C SER A 211 -5.69 -6.05 20.23
N PHE A 212 -5.72 -5.57 19.00
CA PHE A 212 -5.36 -4.20 18.66
C PHE A 212 -6.37 -3.61 17.65
N SER A 213 -6.41 -2.28 17.59
CA SER A 213 -7.18 -1.54 16.60
C SER A 213 -6.48 -0.20 16.36
N TYR A 214 -6.14 0.06 15.10
CA TYR A 214 -5.53 1.30 14.64
C TYR A 214 -6.38 1.89 13.52
N SER A 215 -6.46 3.21 13.50
CA SER A 215 -7.06 3.95 12.39
C SER A 215 -6.15 5.08 12.01
N GLY A 216 -6.15 5.43 10.73
CA GLY A 216 -5.23 6.42 10.22
C GLY A 216 -5.55 6.87 8.80
N THR A 217 -4.61 7.63 8.24
CA THR A 217 -4.69 8.13 6.87
C THR A 217 -3.48 7.70 6.06
N ILE A 218 -3.69 7.58 4.75
CA ILE A 218 -2.66 7.34 3.74
C ILE A 218 -2.65 8.56 2.82
N GLU A 219 -1.48 9.09 2.50
CA GLU A 219 -1.31 10.12 1.48
C GLU A 219 -0.25 9.64 0.50
N PHE A 220 -0.65 9.49 -0.77
CA PHE A 220 0.25 9.07 -1.84
C PHE A 220 0.97 10.30 -2.38
N MET A 221 2.30 10.25 -2.38
CA MET A 221 3.16 11.38 -2.78
C MET A 221 3.73 11.22 -4.19
N GLY A 222 3.43 10.09 -4.84
CA GLY A 222 4.01 9.67 -6.10
C GLY A 222 5.42 9.09 -5.95
N ASN A 223 6.03 8.74 -7.08
CA ASN A 223 7.36 8.12 -7.15
C ASN A 223 7.50 6.88 -6.23
N GLY A 224 6.46 6.04 -6.16
CA GLY A 224 6.45 4.85 -5.31
C GLY A 224 6.52 5.16 -3.82
N SER A 225 5.93 6.28 -3.36
CA SER A 225 5.94 6.64 -1.94
C SER A 225 4.58 7.10 -1.42
N ALA A 226 4.32 6.75 -0.16
CA ALA A 226 3.15 7.18 0.59
C ALA A 226 3.52 7.48 2.04
N THR A 227 2.75 8.35 2.69
CA THR A 227 2.82 8.57 4.13
C THR A 227 1.62 7.97 4.81
N VAL A 228 1.88 7.13 5.82
CA VAL A 228 0.86 6.56 6.71
C VAL A 228 0.89 7.35 8.02
N THR A 229 -0.25 7.86 8.47
CA THR A 229 -0.36 8.57 9.74
C THR A 229 -1.28 7.82 10.71
N ILE A 230 -0.75 7.44 11.87
CA ILE A 230 -1.46 6.74 12.96
C ILE A 230 -1.32 7.60 14.21
N GLU A 231 -2.44 7.99 14.83
CA GLU A 231 -2.45 8.77 16.08
C GLU A 231 -1.58 10.06 16.05
N GLY A 232 -1.41 10.65 14.86
CA GLY A 232 -0.61 11.86 14.65
C GLY A 232 0.89 11.60 14.37
N GLN A 233 1.33 10.35 14.40
CA GLN A 233 2.67 9.93 14.01
C GLN A 233 2.70 9.52 12.54
N THR A 234 3.65 10.07 11.78
CA THR A 234 3.77 9.84 10.34
C THR A 234 4.93 8.92 10.02
N TYR A 235 4.66 7.92 9.18
CA TYR A 235 5.59 6.92 8.69
C TYR A 235 5.68 7.03 7.17
N ILE A 236 6.89 7.13 6.63
CA ILE A 236 7.11 7.09 5.18
C ILE A 236 7.20 5.62 4.76
N VAL A 237 6.36 5.26 3.79
CA VAL A 237 6.32 3.96 3.14
C VAL A 237 6.80 4.12 1.71
N LEU A 238 7.69 3.22 1.30
CA LEU A 238 8.13 3.08 -0.08
C LEU A 238 7.41 1.85 -0.66
N SER A 239 6.66 2.05 -1.75
CA SER A 239 6.26 0.97 -2.65
C SER A 239 7.36 0.86 -3.70
N ASN A 240 8.36 0.04 -3.40
CA ASN A 240 9.30 -0.38 -4.43
C ASN A 240 8.72 -1.58 -5.18
#